data_AF-A0A8H8R6A7-F1
#
_entry.id   AF-A0A8H8R6A7-F1
#
_cell.length_a   1.000
_cell.length_b   1.000
_cell.length_c   1.000
_cell.angle_alpha   90.00
_cell.angle_beta   90.00
_cell.angle_gamma   90.00
#
_symmetry.space_group_name_H-M   'P 1'
#
loop_
_entity.id
_entity.type
_entity.pdbx_description
1 polymer ?
#
loop_
_entity_poly.entity_id
_entity_poly.type
_entity_poly.pdbx_seq_one_letter_code
_entity_poly.pdbx_strand_id
1 'polypeptide(L)'
;MERFKESAARVALPSFDSEELLKLIAEFVQVEERFILLKEGYSLYLRPVLVGTSGGLAVTAPTSALLYIVASPVGAYYGEGYSGISLEATNGAIATRAWPGGAGRHKVGGNYAPCVAPEKTAQSRGYQQCLWLFGDDDAITEAGTMNIFISLRVSKSERFELVTPPLDGVILPGITRDCILKLAEEKLEPLGWLVSERKITMSELAAASDSGELLEIFGTGTAAIVSPVERIKWGEKIIKCGPSENHNAADLAPLMKGWIEARQCGLEEHHWSVLIDDIKKQRMLSFK
;
A
#
# COMPACT_ATOMS: atom_id res chain seq x y z
N MET A 1 6.39 6.99 11.56
CA MET A 1 6.32 6.46 12.94
C MET A 1 4.88 6.40 13.45
N GLU A 2 4.04 7.41 13.20
CA GLU A 2 2.66 7.46 13.70
C GLU A 2 1.83 6.18 13.52
N ARG A 3 1.76 5.61 12.32
CA ARG A 3 1.03 4.34 12.09
C ARG A 3 1.51 3.18 12.97
N PHE A 4 2.79 3.17 13.36
CA PHE A 4 3.33 2.14 14.26
C PHE A 4 2.83 2.35 15.70
N LYS A 5 2.80 3.60 16.19
CA LYS A 5 2.22 3.96 17.49
C LYS A 5 0.73 3.68 17.56
N GLU A 6 -0.03 4.06 16.53
CA GLU A 6 -1.46 3.76 16.44
C GLU A 6 -1.71 2.24 16.49
N SER A 7 -0.91 1.46 15.77
CA SER A 7 -1.02 0.00 15.77
C SER A 7 -0.67 -0.59 17.14
N ALA A 8 0.36 -0.07 17.81
CA ALA A 8 0.75 -0.49 19.16
C ALA A 8 -0.36 -0.20 20.18
N ALA A 9 -0.92 1.00 20.15
CA ALA A 9 -2.02 1.40 21.03
C ALA A 9 -3.27 0.51 20.85
N ARG A 10 -3.60 0.16 19.60
CA ARG A 10 -4.76 -0.73 19.30
C ARG A 10 -4.68 -2.09 19.98
N VAL A 11 -3.47 -2.62 20.18
CA VAL A 11 -3.24 -3.92 20.83
C VAL A 11 -2.64 -3.80 22.24
N ALA A 12 -2.80 -2.63 22.87
CA ALA A 12 -2.36 -2.34 24.23
C ALA A 12 -0.85 -2.57 24.48
N LEU A 13 -0.01 -2.38 23.47
CA LEU A 13 1.44 -2.35 23.61
C LEU A 13 1.92 -0.98 24.09
N PRO A 14 3.09 -0.90 24.76
CA PRO A 14 3.62 0.37 25.23
C PRO A 14 3.90 1.33 24.07
N SER A 15 3.68 2.62 24.32
CA SER A 15 4.09 3.68 23.40
C SER A 15 5.61 3.90 23.49
N PHE A 16 6.12 4.68 22.55
CA PHE A 16 7.52 5.09 22.46
C PHE A 16 7.60 6.50 21.83
N ASP A 17 8.75 7.14 21.99
CA ASP A 17 9.05 8.42 21.33
C ASP A 17 9.38 8.17 19.85
N SER A 18 8.60 8.80 18.96
CA SER A 18 8.76 8.68 17.50
C SER A 18 10.11 9.20 17.02
N GLU A 19 10.60 10.29 17.60
CA GLU A 19 11.85 10.95 17.18
C GLU A 19 13.05 10.14 17.65
N GLU A 20 13.03 9.64 18.88
CA GLU A 20 14.11 8.80 19.41
C GLU A 20 14.22 7.47 18.65
N LEU A 21 13.09 6.81 18.35
CA LEU A 21 13.13 5.59 17.53
C LEU A 21 13.64 5.87 16.11
N LEU A 22 13.29 7.01 15.52
CA LEU A 22 13.79 7.39 14.21
C LEU A 22 15.31 7.63 14.22
N LYS A 23 15.85 8.25 15.27
CA LYS A 23 17.30 8.40 15.47
C LYS A 23 17.99 7.04 15.56
N LEU A 24 17.42 6.09 16.31
CA LEU A 24 17.96 4.72 16.42
C LEU A 24 17.94 3.98 15.07
N ILE A 25 16.86 4.14 14.28
CA ILE A 25 16.78 3.59 12.93
C ILE A 25 17.85 4.19 12.03
N ALA A 26 18.06 5.51 12.07
CA ALA A 26 19.05 6.19 11.26
C ALA A 26 20.49 5.70 11.57
N GLU A 27 20.84 5.56 12.85
CA GLU A 27 22.12 4.99 13.27
C GLU A 27 22.27 3.52 12.84
N PHE A 28 21.20 2.71 12.97
CA PHE A 28 21.21 1.33 12.51
C PHE A 28 21.44 1.21 11.00
N VAL A 29 20.75 2.02 10.19
CA VAL A 29 20.93 2.04 8.73
C VAL A 29 22.36 2.46 8.36
N GLN A 30 22.95 3.41 9.08
CA GLN A 30 24.34 3.82 8.85
C GLN A 30 25.32 2.68 9.15
N VAL A 31 25.16 1.98 10.26
CA VAL A 31 26.01 0.82 10.60
C VAL A 31 25.88 -0.30 9.56
N GLU A 32 24.68 -0.46 9.00
CA GLU A 32 24.34 -1.49 8.02
C GLU A 32 24.39 -1.01 6.56
N GLU A 33 24.99 0.16 6.28
CA GLU A 33 24.99 0.80 4.95
C GLU A 33 25.54 -0.11 3.85
N ARG A 34 26.44 -1.03 4.20
CA ARG A 34 27.01 -2.04 3.30
C ARG A 34 25.98 -2.96 2.64
N PHE A 35 24.77 -3.06 3.18
CA PHE A 35 23.66 -3.82 2.59
C PHE A 35 22.83 -3.00 1.60
N ILE A 36 23.05 -1.69 1.50
CA ILE A 36 22.37 -0.81 0.55
C ILE A 36 23.10 -0.89 -0.79
N LEU A 37 22.49 -1.55 -1.78
CA LEU A 37 23.04 -1.62 -3.13
C LEU A 37 22.75 -0.32 -3.88
N LEU A 38 23.82 0.34 -4.36
CA LEU A 38 23.73 1.55 -5.21
C LEU A 38 23.35 1.17 -6.65
N LYS A 39 22.19 0.57 -6.81
CA LYS A 39 21.61 0.17 -8.10
C LYS A 39 20.14 0.56 -8.12
N GLU A 40 19.69 1.08 -9.26
CA GLU A 40 18.30 1.46 -9.47
C GLU A 40 17.33 0.31 -9.18
N GLY A 41 16.24 0.61 -8.48
CA GLY A 41 15.23 -0.35 -8.04
C GLY A 41 15.63 -1.19 -6.82
N TYR A 42 16.84 -1.04 -6.27
CA TYR A 42 17.25 -1.72 -5.04
C TYR A 42 17.07 -0.80 -3.83
N SER A 43 16.73 -1.38 -2.69
CA SER A 43 16.57 -0.65 -1.44
C SER A 43 16.88 -1.53 -0.22
N LEU A 44 16.96 -0.92 0.95
CA LEU A 44 17.04 -1.61 2.23
C LEU A 44 15.67 -1.55 2.91
N TYR A 45 15.00 -2.69 2.97
CA TYR A 45 13.70 -2.78 3.61
C TYR A 45 13.85 -2.88 5.12
N LEU A 46 13.22 -1.94 5.85
CA LEU A 46 13.21 -1.90 7.30
C LEU A 46 11.92 -2.47 7.87
N ARG A 47 12.05 -3.38 8.84
CA ARG A 47 10.95 -4.05 9.54
C ARG A 47 11.03 -3.80 11.04
N PRO A 48 10.57 -2.63 11.53
CA PRO A 48 10.30 -2.43 12.95
C PRO A 48 9.18 -3.39 13.40
N VAL A 49 9.36 -4.00 14.57
CA VAL A 49 8.41 -4.92 15.19
C VAL A 49 8.31 -4.61 16.68
N LEU A 50 7.08 -4.60 17.20
CA LEU A 50 6.79 -4.53 18.63
C LEU A 50 5.88 -5.70 18.99
N VAL A 51 6.29 -6.52 19.97
CA VAL A 51 5.56 -7.71 20.41
C VAL A 51 5.47 -7.75 21.93
N GLY A 52 4.36 -8.25 22.46
CA GLY A 52 4.21 -8.55 23.89
C GLY A 52 4.97 -9.83 24.24
N THR A 53 5.66 -9.83 25.38
CA THR A 53 6.55 -10.93 25.81
C THR A 53 6.26 -11.39 27.25
N SER A 54 5.03 -11.18 27.71
CA SER A 54 4.62 -11.52 29.07
C SER A 54 4.63 -13.03 29.27
N GLY A 55 5.10 -13.51 30.43
CA GLY A 55 5.22 -14.95 30.72
C GLY A 55 3.91 -15.66 31.10
N GLY A 56 2.78 -14.95 31.10
CA GLY A 56 1.46 -15.49 31.47
C GLY A 56 0.66 -15.98 30.26
N LEU A 57 -0.29 -16.90 30.51
CA LEU A 57 -1.19 -17.43 29.47
C LEU A 57 -2.51 -16.65 29.35
N ALA A 58 -2.79 -15.74 30.27
CA ALA A 58 -4.03 -14.98 30.29
C ALA A 58 -4.06 -13.92 29.18
N VAL A 59 -5.24 -13.70 28.59
CA VAL A 59 -5.47 -12.66 27.58
C VAL A 59 -5.65 -11.31 28.29
N THR A 60 -4.53 -10.70 28.66
CA THR A 60 -4.48 -9.38 29.31
C THR A 60 -3.51 -8.46 28.57
N ALA A 61 -3.54 -7.17 28.90
CA ALA A 61 -2.50 -6.26 28.42
C ALA A 61 -1.10 -6.80 28.79
N PRO A 62 -0.11 -6.73 27.88
CA PRO A 62 1.22 -7.23 28.15
C PRO A 62 1.92 -6.40 29.23
N THR A 63 2.56 -7.08 30.19
CA THR A 63 3.41 -6.47 31.24
C THR A 63 4.88 -6.34 30.82
N SER A 64 5.25 -6.91 29.68
CA SER A 64 6.56 -6.77 29.04
C SER A 64 6.41 -6.81 27.53
N ALA A 65 7.28 -6.10 26.82
CA ALA A 65 7.29 -6.06 25.37
C ALA A 65 8.72 -5.96 24.83
N LEU A 66 8.91 -6.40 23.59
CA LEU A 66 10.16 -6.30 22.85
C LEU A 66 9.94 -5.49 21.58
N LEU A 67 10.71 -4.39 21.45
CA LEU A 67 10.85 -3.64 20.21
C LEU A 67 12.17 -4.02 19.55
N TYR A 68 12.13 -4.42 18.28
CA TYR A 68 13.33 -4.70 17.49
C TYR A 68 13.12 -4.29 16.02
N ILE A 69 14.22 -4.16 15.28
CA ILE A 69 14.22 -3.82 13.86
C ILE A 69 15.04 -4.85 13.11
N VAL A 70 14.50 -5.35 11.99
CA VAL A 70 15.23 -6.18 11.03
C VAL A 70 15.38 -5.38 9.74
N ALA A 71 16.57 -5.41 9.15
CA ALA A 71 16.80 -4.89 7.80
C ALA A 71 17.02 -6.04 6.81
N SER A 72 16.55 -5.87 5.58
CA SER A 72 16.79 -6.81 4.48
C SER A 72 17.07 -6.05 3.20
N PRO A 73 18.18 -6.32 2.49
CA PRO A 73 18.34 -5.82 1.14
C PRO A 73 17.24 -6.42 0.25
N VAL A 74 16.64 -5.59 -0.60
CA VAL A 74 15.62 -6.00 -1.56
C VAL A 74 15.96 -5.45 -2.94
N GLY A 75 15.71 -6.26 -3.96
CA GLY A 75 15.88 -5.86 -5.35
C GLY A 75 14.62 -5.26 -5.95
N ALA A 76 14.70 -4.92 -7.23
CA ALA A 76 13.56 -4.49 -8.01
C ALA A 76 12.43 -5.52 -7.90
N TYR A 77 11.24 -5.07 -7.52
CA TYR A 77 10.10 -5.94 -7.26
C TYR A 77 9.56 -6.58 -8.55
N TYR A 78 9.73 -5.89 -9.68
CA TYR A 78 9.37 -6.36 -11.01
C TYR A 78 10.56 -6.26 -11.95
N GLY A 79 10.77 -7.29 -12.79
CA GLY A 79 11.76 -7.25 -13.86
C GLY A 79 11.30 -6.40 -15.06
N GLU A 80 12.21 -6.15 -16.00
CA GLU A 80 11.87 -5.52 -17.29
C GLU A 80 10.76 -6.31 -18.00
N GLY A 81 9.72 -5.62 -18.50
CA GLY A 81 8.62 -6.23 -19.26
C GLY A 81 7.41 -6.70 -18.44
N TYR A 82 7.27 -6.28 -17.18
CA TYR A 82 6.15 -6.68 -16.32
C TYR A 82 4.79 -6.11 -16.79
N SER A 83 3.83 -6.99 -17.13
CA SER A 83 2.52 -6.64 -17.70
C SER A 83 1.39 -6.42 -16.68
N GLY A 84 1.68 -6.58 -15.38
CA GLY A 84 0.71 -6.44 -14.28
C GLY A 84 0.43 -7.74 -13.52
N ILE A 85 -0.24 -7.63 -12.38
CA ILE A 85 -0.75 -8.77 -11.58
C ILE A 85 -2.15 -9.17 -12.06
N SER A 86 -2.48 -10.45 -11.91
CA SER A 86 -3.85 -10.93 -11.96
C SER A 86 -4.41 -11.14 -10.55
N LEU A 87 -5.67 -10.73 -10.35
CA LEU A 87 -6.36 -10.79 -9.07
C LEU A 87 -7.57 -11.73 -9.12
N GLU A 88 -7.86 -12.41 -8.03
CA GLU A 88 -9.14 -13.10 -7.83
C GLU A 88 -9.98 -12.41 -6.75
N ALA A 89 -11.16 -11.93 -7.15
CA ALA A 89 -12.09 -11.27 -6.24
C ALA A 89 -12.61 -12.24 -5.19
N THR A 90 -12.41 -11.88 -3.94
CA THR A 90 -12.71 -12.70 -2.76
C THR A 90 -13.76 -11.96 -1.94
N ASN A 91 -15.00 -12.44 -2.01
CA ASN A 91 -16.14 -11.87 -1.28
C ASN A 91 -16.31 -12.49 0.11
N GLY A 92 -17.25 -11.93 0.88
CA GLY A 92 -17.51 -12.33 2.26
C GLY A 92 -17.97 -13.78 2.44
N ALA A 93 -18.45 -14.45 1.39
CA ALA A 93 -18.76 -15.88 1.43
C ALA A 93 -17.50 -16.77 1.43
N ILE A 94 -16.37 -16.23 0.95
CA ILE A 94 -15.08 -16.93 0.90
C ILE A 94 -14.19 -16.48 2.06
N ALA A 95 -13.91 -15.18 2.14
CA ALA A 95 -13.08 -14.60 3.20
C ALA A 95 -13.26 -13.08 3.26
N THR A 96 -13.22 -12.54 4.47
CA THR A 96 -13.26 -11.09 4.73
C THR A 96 -11.96 -10.66 5.38
N ARG A 97 -11.22 -9.74 4.75
CA ARG A 97 -9.92 -9.25 5.25
C ARG A 97 -10.04 -8.45 6.54
N ALA A 98 -11.06 -7.60 6.61
CA ALA A 98 -11.34 -6.69 7.71
C ALA A 98 -12.81 -6.28 7.71
N TRP A 99 -13.30 -5.82 8.86
CA TRP A 99 -14.68 -5.37 9.06
C TRP A 99 -14.73 -4.12 9.95
N PRO A 100 -15.80 -3.30 9.87
CA PRO A 100 -15.99 -2.14 10.75
C PRO A 100 -15.89 -2.51 12.23
N GLY A 101 -15.16 -1.71 13.00
CA GLY A 101 -14.85 -2.01 14.41
C GLY A 101 -13.73 -3.04 14.62
N GLY A 102 -13.25 -3.70 13.56
CA GLY A 102 -12.10 -4.60 13.56
C GLY A 102 -10.76 -3.87 13.68
N ALA A 103 -9.68 -4.53 13.25
CA ALA A 103 -8.32 -3.98 13.30
C ALA A 103 -7.72 -3.67 11.92
N GLY A 104 -8.50 -3.72 10.83
CA GLY A 104 -8.02 -3.62 9.44
C GLY A 104 -7.17 -2.38 9.15
N ARG A 105 -7.53 -1.23 9.71
CA ARG A 105 -6.76 0.02 9.59
C ARG A 105 -5.41 0.05 10.35
N HIS A 106 -5.10 -0.97 11.13
CA HIS A 106 -3.86 -1.06 11.91
C HIS A 106 -2.95 -2.14 11.33
N LYS A 107 -1.63 -1.95 11.40
CA LYS A 107 -0.66 -2.90 10.84
C LYS A 107 -0.32 -4.01 11.85
N VAL A 108 -1.32 -4.79 12.25
CA VAL A 108 -1.22 -5.85 13.27
C VAL A 108 -1.10 -7.22 12.60
N GLY A 109 -0.23 -8.10 13.14
CA GLY A 109 0.02 -9.43 12.59
C GLY A 109 -1.24 -10.28 12.39
N GLY A 110 -2.21 -10.16 13.29
CA GLY A 110 -3.51 -10.84 13.23
C GLY A 110 -4.34 -10.53 11.98
N ASN A 111 -4.10 -9.40 11.30
CA ASN A 111 -4.79 -9.06 10.04
C ASN A 111 -4.21 -9.81 8.82
N TYR A 112 -3.01 -10.38 8.95
CA TYR A 112 -2.30 -11.02 7.84
C TYR A 112 -2.45 -12.53 7.86
N ALA A 113 -2.35 -13.16 9.04
CA ALA A 113 -2.37 -14.62 9.15
C ALA A 113 -3.63 -15.27 8.53
N PRO A 114 -4.86 -14.74 8.71
CA PRO A 114 -6.07 -15.31 8.09
C PRO A 114 -6.11 -15.16 6.56
N CYS A 115 -5.34 -14.24 5.99
CA CYS A 115 -5.32 -13.98 4.54
C CYS A 115 -4.53 -15.04 3.76
N VAL A 116 -3.65 -15.81 4.43
CA VAL A 116 -2.72 -16.74 3.77
C VAL A 116 -3.44 -17.87 3.03
N ALA A 117 -4.51 -18.44 3.62
CA ALA A 117 -5.23 -19.54 3.00
C ALA A 117 -6.05 -19.12 1.76
N PRO A 118 -6.83 -18.01 1.78
CA PRO A 118 -7.46 -17.47 0.57
C PRO A 118 -6.45 -17.16 -0.54
N GLU A 119 -5.35 -16.48 -0.20
CA GLU A 119 -4.27 -16.15 -1.14
C GLU A 119 -3.68 -17.39 -1.81
N LYS A 120 -3.34 -18.42 -1.02
CA LYS A 120 -2.86 -19.70 -1.55
C LYS A 120 -3.88 -20.36 -2.49
N THR A 121 -5.16 -20.23 -2.18
CA THR A 121 -6.25 -20.78 -2.99
C THR A 121 -6.34 -20.05 -4.33
N ALA A 122 -6.27 -18.72 -4.34
CA ALA A 122 -6.23 -17.92 -5.57
C ALA A 122 -5.00 -18.26 -6.43
N GLN A 123 -3.83 -18.41 -5.81
CA GLN A 123 -2.59 -18.84 -6.47
C GLN A 123 -2.71 -20.22 -7.11
N SER A 124 -3.37 -21.17 -6.46
CA SER A 124 -3.62 -22.49 -7.05
C SER A 124 -4.49 -22.45 -8.31
N ARG A 125 -5.25 -21.36 -8.51
CA ARG A 125 -6.07 -21.09 -9.71
C ARG A 125 -5.40 -20.16 -10.72
N GLY A 126 -4.12 -19.82 -10.51
CA GLY A 126 -3.32 -19.00 -11.42
C GLY A 126 -3.44 -17.48 -11.24
N TYR A 127 -4.03 -17.01 -10.13
CA TYR A 127 -4.11 -15.60 -9.77
C TYR A 127 -3.02 -15.24 -8.76
N GLN A 128 -2.35 -14.10 -8.91
CA GLN A 128 -1.19 -13.78 -8.07
C GLN A 128 -1.59 -13.27 -6.67
N GLN A 129 -2.72 -12.57 -6.56
CA GLN A 129 -3.22 -12.02 -5.31
C GLN A 129 -4.76 -12.11 -5.21
N CYS A 130 -5.30 -12.03 -4.00
CA CYS A 130 -6.72 -11.78 -3.77
C CYS A 130 -7.06 -10.30 -3.98
N LEU A 131 -8.22 -10.00 -4.58
CA LEU A 131 -8.87 -8.70 -4.44
C LEU A 131 -9.91 -8.81 -3.32
N TRP A 132 -9.71 -8.08 -2.23
CA TRP A 132 -10.58 -8.15 -1.06
C TRP A 132 -11.84 -7.32 -1.27
N LEU A 133 -12.98 -7.97 -1.15
CA LEU A 133 -14.28 -7.33 -1.23
C LEU A 133 -14.94 -7.26 0.14
N PHE A 134 -15.85 -6.30 0.32
CA PHE A 134 -16.59 -6.12 1.56
C PHE A 134 -18.06 -5.77 1.30
N GLY A 135 -18.94 -6.28 2.16
CA GLY A 135 -20.38 -6.04 2.10
C GLY A 135 -21.11 -6.83 1.00
N ASP A 136 -22.43 -6.71 1.00
CA ASP A 136 -23.31 -7.43 0.06
C ASP A 136 -23.23 -6.91 -1.37
N ASP A 137 -22.66 -5.72 -1.57
CA ASP A 137 -22.50 -5.07 -2.86
C ASP A 137 -21.09 -5.21 -3.45
N ASP A 138 -20.27 -6.13 -2.91
CA ASP A 138 -18.93 -6.45 -3.38
C ASP A 138 -18.06 -5.17 -3.52
N ALA A 139 -18.03 -4.37 -2.45
CA ALA A 139 -17.23 -3.15 -2.39
C ALA A 139 -15.74 -3.49 -2.41
N ILE A 140 -14.97 -2.85 -3.30
CA ILE A 140 -13.54 -3.06 -3.41
C ILE A 140 -12.84 -2.39 -2.23
N THR A 141 -11.91 -3.11 -1.59
CA THR A 141 -11.11 -2.58 -0.46
C THR A 141 -9.62 -2.52 -0.77
N GLU A 142 -8.95 -3.66 -0.89
CA GLU A 142 -7.50 -3.78 -1.05
C GLU A 142 -7.14 -4.95 -1.99
N ALA A 143 -5.97 -4.89 -2.63
CA ALA A 143 -5.43 -5.96 -3.48
C ALA A 143 -4.26 -6.65 -2.75
N GLY A 144 -4.49 -7.85 -2.21
CA GLY A 144 -3.52 -8.57 -1.40
C GLY A 144 -3.13 -7.77 -0.15
N THR A 145 -1.92 -7.23 -0.13
CA THR A 145 -1.42 -6.37 0.96
C THR A 145 -1.23 -4.90 0.54
N MET A 146 -1.86 -4.51 -0.57
CA MET A 146 -1.75 -3.19 -1.19
C MET A 146 -3.09 -2.45 -1.13
N ASN A 147 -3.04 -1.13 -1.02
CA ASN A 147 -4.18 -0.30 -1.38
C ASN A 147 -4.40 -0.37 -2.89
N ILE A 148 -5.57 0.02 -3.37
CA ILE A 148 -5.92 -0.04 -4.79
C ILE A 148 -6.41 1.32 -5.28
N PHE A 149 -6.05 1.64 -6.51
CA PHE A 149 -6.50 2.79 -7.29
C PHE A 149 -7.05 2.32 -8.62
N ILE A 150 -8.10 3.00 -9.07
CA ILE A 150 -8.79 2.72 -10.32
C ILE A 150 -8.90 4.05 -11.08
N SER A 151 -8.56 4.02 -12.36
CA SER A 151 -8.63 5.17 -13.25
C SER A 151 -9.80 5.00 -14.21
N LEU A 152 -10.68 5.98 -14.26
CA LEU A 152 -11.93 5.96 -15.02
C LEU A 152 -12.04 7.19 -15.92
N ARG A 153 -12.67 7.04 -17.06
CA ARG A 153 -13.26 8.16 -17.80
C ARG A 153 -14.58 8.51 -17.17
N VAL A 154 -14.77 9.78 -16.85
CA VAL A 154 -16.05 10.27 -16.33
C VAL A 154 -17.05 10.31 -17.49
N SER A 155 -18.12 9.51 -17.39
CA SER A 155 -19.07 9.26 -18.47
C SER A 155 -19.53 10.53 -19.18
N LYS A 156 -19.46 10.51 -20.52
CA LYS A 156 -19.85 11.62 -21.41
C LYS A 156 -19.08 12.95 -21.19
N SER A 157 -17.92 12.90 -20.53
CA SER A 157 -17.04 14.06 -20.37
C SER A 157 -15.64 13.76 -20.92
N GLU A 158 -14.85 14.82 -21.10
CA GLU A 158 -13.42 14.73 -21.44
C GLU A 158 -12.52 14.59 -20.19
N ARG A 159 -13.12 14.37 -19.01
CA ARG A 159 -12.40 14.26 -17.74
C ARG A 159 -12.16 12.81 -17.33
N PHE A 160 -11.14 12.65 -16.52
CA PHE A 160 -10.76 11.38 -15.92
C PHE A 160 -10.86 11.46 -14.39
N GLU A 161 -11.08 10.33 -13.73
CA GLU A 161 -11.14 10.19 -12.28
C GLU A 161 -10.15 9.13 -11.83
N LEU A 162 -9.29 9.48 -10.88
CA LEU A 162 -8.48 8.54 -10.11
C LEU A 162 -9.18 8.30 -8.76
N VAL A 163 -9.76 7.11 -8.59
CA VAL A 163 -10.52 6.73 -7.41
C VAL A 163 -9.76 5.71 -6.56
N THR A 164 -9.80 5.89 -5.25
CA THR A 164 -9.41 4.87 -4.26
C THR A 164 -10.48 4.74 -3.18
N PRO A 165 -10.73 3.53 -2.64
CA PRO A 165 -11.61 3.35 -1.49
C PRO A 165 -11.23 4.24 -0.28
N PRO A 166 -12.20 4.76 0.51
CA PRO A 166 -11.96 5.70 1.61
C PRO A 166 -11.43 5.01 2.88
N LEU A 167 -10.83 5.79 3.80
CA LEU A 167 -10.34 5.30 5.08
C LEU A 167 -11.45 5.13 6.14
N ASP A 168 -12.38 4.22 5.90
CA ASP A 168 -13.56 3.94 6.74
C ASP A 168 -13.31 2.95 7.91
N GLY A 169 -12.08 2.43 8.01
CA GLY A 169 -11.65 1.53 9.08
C GLY A 169 -11.34 0.09 8.64
N VAL A 170 -11.77 -0.34 7.45
CA VAL A 170 -11.40 -1.67 6.92
C VAL A 170 -10.11 -1.64 6.10
N ILE A 171 -9.70 -0.44 5.66
CA ILE A 171 -8.54 -0.20 4.81
C ILE A 171 -7.34 0.25 5.62
N LEU A 172 -6.17 -0.29 5.32
CA LEU A 172 -4.92 0.17 5.92
C LEU A 172 -4.53 1.53 5.32
N PRO A 173 -4.26 2.59 6.12
CA PRO A 173 -3.77 3.85 5.61
C PRO A 173 -2.32 3.69 5.12
N GLY A 174 -2.16 3.32 3.85
CA GLY A 174 -0.87 3.18 3.19
C GLY A 174 -0.14 4.50 3.03
N ILE A 175 1.17 4.53 3.30
CA ILE A 175 1.98 5.72 3.03
C ILE A 175 2.10 5.94 1.52
N THR A 176 2.29 4.88 0.74
CA THR A 176 2.33 5.00 -0.72
C THR A 176 0.98 5.46 -1.30
N ARG A 177 -0.15 5.02 -0.71
CA ARG A 177 -1.48 5.56 -1.02
C ARG A 177 -1.56 7.08 -0.80
N ASP A 178 -1.13 7.54 0.37
CA ASP A 178 -1.08 8.98 0.70
C ASP A 178 -0.18 9.76 -0.27
N CYS A 179 0.98 9.21 -0.65
CA CYS A 179 1.85 9.80 -1.67
C CYS A 179 1.16 9.91 -3.03
N ILE A 180 0.44 8.87 -3.48
CA ILE A 180 -0.26 8.88 -4.77
C ILE A 180 -1.37 9.93 -4.78
N LEU A 181 -2.17 10.04 -3.71
CA LEU A 181 -3.21 11.07 -3.60
C LEU A 181 -2.61 12.48 -3.70
N LYS A 182 -1.56 12.77 -2.92
CA LYS A 182 -0.88 14.08 -2.94
C LYS A 182 -0.25 14.39 -4.29
N LEU A 183 0.35 13.40 -4.95
CA LEU A 183 0.89 13.57 -6.30
C LEU A 183 -0.20 13.78 -7.34
N ALA A 184 -1.35 13.11 -7.19
CA ALA A 184 -2.50 13.30 -8.06
C ALA A 184 -3.10 14.70 -7.90
N GLU A 185 -3.26 15.19 -6.66
CA GLU A 185 -3.65 16.57 -6.37
C GLU A 185 -2.66 17.57 -6.99
N GLU A 186 -1.35 17.34 -6.83
CA GLU A 186 -0.30 18.23 -7.32
C GLU A 186 -0.20 18.25 -8.86
N LYS A 187 -0.29 17.08 -9.51
CA LYS A 187 0.10 16.91 -10.92
C LYS A 187 -1.04 16.52 -11.87
N LEU A 188 -2.11 15.89 -11.37
CA LEU A 188 -3.25 15.48 -12.20
C LEU A 188 -4.42 16.45 -12.14
N GLU A 189 -4.76 16.99 -10.97
CA GLU A 189 -5.87 17.97 -10.85
C GLU A 189 -5.67 19.22 -11.73
N PRO A 190 -4.46 19.81 -11.86
CA PRO A 190 -4.24 20.91 -12.81
C PRO A 190 -4.48 20.55 -14.28
N LEU A 191 -4.45 19.25 -14.60
CA LEU A 191 -4.77 18.70 -15.92
C LEU A 191 -6.25 18.34 -16.06
N GLY A 192 -7.09 18.66 -15.06
CA GLY A 192 -8.53 18.43 -15.08
C GLY A 192 -8.97 17.04 -14.59
N TRP A 193 -8.08 16.27 -13.97
CA TRP A 193 -8.45 15.01 -13.32
C TRP A 193 -9.24 15.25 -12.03
N LEU A 194 -10.15 14.33 -11.73
CA LEU A 194 -10.78 14.22 -10.42
C LEU A 194 -10.00 13.22 -9.58
N VAL A 195 -9.70 13.58 -8.34
CA VAL A 195 -9.12 12.66 -7.35
C VAL A 195 -10.18 12.38 -6.28
N SER A 196 -10.55 11.12 -6.09
CA SER A 196 -11.66 10.78 -5.19
C SER A 196 -11.35 9.63 -4.24
N GLU A 197 -11.65 9.87 -2.97
CA GLU A 197 -11.70 8.83 -1.94
C GLU A 197 -13.16 8.40 -1.77
N ARG A 198 -13.63 7.44 -2.59
CA ARG A 198 -15.03 6.98 -2.56
C ARG A 198 -15.15 5.47 -2.71
N LYS A 199 -16.28 4.95 -2.24
CA LYS A 199 -16.66 3.56 -2.45
C LYS A 199 -16.75 3.28 -3.96
N ILE A 200 -16.23 2.13 -4.37
CA ILE A 200 -16.34 1.58 -5.71
C ILE A 200 -16.62 0.08 -5.59
N THR A 201 -17.55 -0.41 -6.40
CA THR A 201 -18.03 -1.81 -6.34
C THR A 201 -17.56 -2.60 -7.55
N MET A 202 -17.55 -3.93 -7.44
CA MET A 202 -17.27 -4.77 -8.59
C MET A 202 -18.28 -4.59 -9.73
N SER A 203 -19.55 -4.31 -9.40
CA SER A 203 -20.60 -4.00 -10.39
C SER A 203 -20.27 -2.73 -11.18
N GLU A 204 -19.86 -1.65 -10.51
CA GLU A 204 -19.41 -0.41 -11.16
C GLU A 204 -18.19 -0.65 -12.04
N LEU A 205 -17.19 -1.37 -11.51
CA LEU A 205 -15.97 -1.69 -12.25
C LEU A 205 -16.25 -2.52 -13.51
N ALA A 206 -17.12 -3.53 -13.39
CA ALA A 206 -17.52 -4.38 -14.50
C ALA A 206 -18.26 -3.58 -15.58
N ALA A 207 -19.14 -2.66 -15.19
CA ALA A 207 -19.84 -1.78 -16.13
C ALA A 207 -18.89 -0.83 -16.84
N ALA A 208 -17.94 -0.21 -16.12
CA ALA A 208 -16.92 0.66 -16.70
C ALA A 208 -16.00 -0.09 -17.67
N SER A 209 -15.67 -1.35 -17.37
CA SER A 209 -14.91 -2.20 -18.28
C SER A 209 -15.71 -2.51 -19.56
N ASP A 210 -16.99 -2.82 -19.44
CA ASP A 210 -17.85 -3.15 -20.60
C ASP A 210 -18.13 -1.92 -21.47
N SER A 211 -18.21 -0.72 -20.88
CA SER A 211 -18.43 0.56 -21.59
C SER A 211 -17.15 1.17 -22.19
N GLY A 212 -15.96 0.64 -21.85
CA GLY A 212 -14.68 1.23 -22.22
C GLY A 212 -14.32 2.51 -21.43
N GLU A 213 -14.97 2.72 -20.29
CA GLU A 213 -14.68 3.82 -19.36
C GLU A 213 -13.56 3.48 -18.38
N LEU A 214 -13.29 2.20 -18.12
CA LEU A 214 -12.13 1.76 -17.33
C LEU A 214 -10.83 1.98 -18.11
N LEU A 215 -9.90 2.73 -17.54
CA LEU A 215 -8.61 3.02 -18.16
C LEU A 215 -7.51 2.11 -17.64
N GLU A 216 -7.33 2.06 -16.32
CA GLU A 216 -6.31 1.24 -15.68
C GLU A 216 -6.63 1.01 -14.19
N ILE A 217 -6.02 -0.02 -13.61
CA ILE A 217 -6.07 -0.30 -12.18
C ILE A 217 -4.66 -0.62 -11.70
N PHE A 218 -4.30 -0.16 -10.50
CA PHE A 218 -3.06 -0.56 -9.87
C PHE A 218 -3.18 -0.70 -8.35
N GLY A 219 -2.44 -1.65 -7.81
CA GLY A 219 -2.15 -1.74 -6.39
C GLY A 219 -1.02 -0.79 -5.99
N THR A 220 -1.00 -0.34 -4.75
CA THR A 220 0.11 0.45 -4.19
C THR A 220 0.52 -0.01 -2.80
N GLY A 221 1.82 -0.03 -2.56
CA GLY A 221 2.42 -0.37 -1.27
C GLY A 221 3.94 -0.28 -1.31
N THR A 222 4.59 -0.25 -0.15
CA THR A 222 6.04 -0.03 -0.04
C THR A 222 6.89 -1.01 -0.84
N ALA A 223 6.43 -2.26 -1.01
CA ALA A 223 7.23 -3.30 -1.65
C ALA A 223 7.44 -3.06 -3.16
N ALA A 224 6.37 -2.67 -3.87
CA ALA A 224 6.37 -2.51 -5.32
C ALA A 224 6.20 -1.06 -5.78
N ILE A 225 5.90 -0.14 -4.84
CA ILE A 225 5.45 1.24 -5.07
C ILE A 225 4.09 1.26 -5.78
N VAL A 226 4.06 0.84 -7.04
CA VAL A 226 2.87 0.68 -7.86
C VAL A 226 2.93 -0.66 -8.60
N SER A 227 1.82 -1.37 -8.60
CA SER A 227 1.65 -2.69 -9.22
C SER A 227 0.46 -2.64 -10.18
N PRO A 228 0.67 -2.52 -11.49
CA PRO A 228 -0.42 -2.56 -12.48
C PRO A 228 -1.23 -3.85 -12.33
N VAL A 229 -2.54 -3.79 -12.57
CA VAL A 229 -3.43 -4.96 -12.57
C VAL A 229 -3.84 -5.26 -14.00
N GLU A 230 -3.55 -6.47 -14.47
CA GLU A 230 -3.86 -6.90 -15.83
C GLU A 230 -5.32 -7.37 -15.95
N ARG A 231 -5.78 -8.15 -14.96
CA ARG A 231 -7.12 -8.74 -14.96
C ARG A 231 -7.62 -9.07 -13.57
N ILE A 232 -8.93 -9.06 -13.41
CA ILE A 232 -9.62 -9.46 -12.18
C ILE A 232 -10.65 -10.54 -12.53
N LYS A 233 -10.63 -11.67 -11.83
CA LYS A 233 -11.73 -12.64 -11.87
C LYS A 233 -12.78 -12.31 -10.83
N TRP A 234 -14.03 -12.17 -11.26
CA TRP A 234 -15.19 -11.92 -10.40
C TRP A 234 -16.32 -12.91 -10.73
N GLY A 235 -16.53 -13.89 -9.86
CA GLY A 235 -17.36 -15.06 -10.19
C GLY A 235 -16.81 -15.76 -11.44
N GLU A 236 -17.64 -15.89 -12.46
CA GLU A 236 -17.27 -16.44 -13.77
C GLU A 236 -16.77 -15.38 -14.76
N LYS A 237 -16.86 -14.08 -14.43
CA LYS A 237 -16.42 -12.99 -15.31
C LYS A 237 -14.92 -12.73 -15.14
N ILE A 238 -14.23 -12.47 -16.25
CA ILE A 238 -12.88 -11.91 -16.26
C ILE A 238 -12.98 -10.47 -16.74
N ILE A 239 -12.58 -9.54 -15.88
CA ILE A 239 -12.49 -8.10 -16.17
C ILE A 239 -11.05 -7.83 -16.62
N LYS A 240 -10.89 -7.16 -17.77
CA LYS A 240 -9.58 -6.69 -18.24
C LYS A 240 -9.32 -5.32 -17.64
N CYS A 241 -8.14 -5.13 -17.07
CA CYS A 241 -7.80 -3.98 -16.23
C CYS A 241 -6.58 -3.19 -16.70
N GLY A 242 -5.88 -3.69 -17.72
CA GLY A 242 -4.75 -3.02 -18.35
C GLY A 242 -5.16 -1.83 -19.22
N PRO A 243 -4.18 -1.01 -19.66
CA PRO A 243 -4.43 0.18 -20.46
C PRO A 243 -5.26 -0.18 -21.70
N SER A 244 -6.36 0.53 -21.91
CA SER A 244 -7.15 0.39 -23.11
C SER A 244 -6.31 0.81 -24.33
N GLU A 245 -6.31 0.00 -25.40
CA GLU A 245 -5.54 0.23 -26.63
C GLU A 245 -5.79 1.60 -27.31
N ASN A 246 -6.79 2.37 -26.84
CA ASN A 246 -7.32 3.56 -27.48
C ASN A 246 -7.14 4.86 -26.68
N HIS A 247 -6.36 4.90 -25.58
CA HIS A 247 -6.32 6.08 -24.71
C HIS A 247 -4.91 6.54 -24.32
N ASN A 248 -4.52 7.74 -24.79
CA ASN A 248 -3.31 8.46 -24.38
C ASN A 248 -3.23 8.79 -22.87
N ALA A 249 -4.30 8.52 -22.11
CA ALA A 249 -4.38 8.73 -20.66
C ALA A 249 -4.09 7.45 -19.85
N ALA A 250 -3.86 6.31 -20.51
CA ALA A 250 -3.62 5.03 -19.87
C ALA A 250 -2.10 4.78 -19.74
N ASP A 251 -1.49 5.40 -18.72
CA ASP A 251 -0.09 5.22 -18.30
C ASP A 251 0.15 5.85 -16.90
N LEU A 252 -0.89 5.96 -16.05
CA LEU A 252 -0.73 6.56 -14.71
C LEU A 252 0.12 5.69 -13.79
N ALA A 253 -0.02 4.37 -13.84
CA ALA A 253 0.77 3.47 -13.01
C ALA A 253 2.30 3.69 -13.15
N PRO A 254 2.90 3.69 -14.35
CA PRO A 254 4.32 4.00 -14.51
C PRO A 254 4.65 5.47 -14.16
N LEU A 255 3.79 6.44 -14.47
CA LEU A 255 4.00 7.85 -14.09
C LEU A 255 4.08 8.05 -12.57
N MET A 256 3.10 7.49 -11.83
CA MET A 256 3.04 7.55 -10.37
C MET A 256 4.26 6.89 -9.73
N LYS A 257 4.67 5.73 -10.27
CA LYS A 257 5.89 5.04 -9.85
C LYS A 257 7.11 5.94 -10.05
N GLY A 258 7.27 6.52 -11.25
CA GLY A 258 8.40 7.39 -11.59
C GLY A 258 8.48 8.64 -10.70
N TRP A 259 7.36 9.29 -10.40
CA TRP A 259 7.34 10.46 -9.50
C TRP A 259 7.76 10.10 -8.07
N ILE A 260 7.32 8.97 -7.55
CA ILE A 260 7.71 8.51 -6.22
C ILE A 260 9.20 8.14 -6.20
N GLU A 261 9.68 7.40 -7.21
CA GLU A 261 11.09 7.02 -7.32
C GLU A 261 12.00 8.24 -7.47
N ALA A 262 11.60 9.27 -8.22
CA ALA A 262 12.35 10.51 -8.36
C ALA A 262 12.60 11.16 -6.98
N ARG A 263 11.59 11.20 -6.11
CA ARG A 263 11.74 11.69 -4.73
C ARG A 263 12.56 10.75 -3.85
N GLN A 264 12.36 9.44 -3.97
CA GLN A 264 13.09 8.43 -3.16
C GLN A 264 14.60 8.40 -3.46
N CYS A 265 14.97 8.55 -4.73
CA CYS A 265 16.36 8.50 -5.19
C CYS A 265 17.05 9.88 -5.20
N GLY A 266 16.36 10.94 -4.75
CA GLY A 266 16.91 12.30 -4.70
C GLY A 266 17.08 12.96 -6.07
N LEU A 267 16.42 12.46 -7.12
CA LEU A 267 16.33 13.13 -8.42
C LEU A 267 15.42 14.37 -8.35
N GLU A 268 14.43 14.32 -7.46
CA GLU A 268 13.60 15.45 -7.03
C GLU A 268 13.79 15.65 -5.52
N GLU A 269 14.38 16.77 -5.10
CA GLU A 269 14.52 17.11 -3.69
C GLU A 269 13.14 17.38 -3.09
N HIS A 270 12.79 16.68 -2.02
CA HIS A 270 11.47 16.80 -1.40
C HIS A 270 11.50 16.44 0.08
N HIS A 271 10.68 17.13 0.89
CA HIS A 271 10.59 16.92 2.34
C HIS A 271 10.06 15.53 2.76
N TRP A 272 9.65 14.69 1.81
CA TRP A 272 9.28 13.29 2.07
C TRP A 272 10.51 12.39 2.25
N SER A 273 11.64 12.81 1.68
CA SER A 273 12.92 12.11 1.76
C SER A 273 13.79 12.84 2.78
N VAL A 274 14.32 12.09 3.73
CA VAL A 274 15.14 12.65 4.81
C VAL A 274 16.53 12.03 4.71
N LEU A 275 17.55 12.88 4.64
CA LEU A 275 18.93 12.43 4.69
C LEU A 275 19.27 11.96 6.10
N ILE A 276 19.91 10.80 6.22
CA ILE A 276 20.33 10.22 7.50
C ILE A 276 21.21 11.22 8.28
N ASP A 277 22.07 11.96 7.59
CA ASP A 277 22.96 12.95 8.21
C ASP A 277 22.20 14.12 8.86
N ASP A 278 21.04 14.51 8.34
CA ASP A 278 20.26 15.62 8.89
C ASP A 278 19.54 15.24 10.19
N ILE A 279 19.13 13.97 10.33
CA ILE A 279 18.56 13.42 11.57
C ILE A 279 19.61 13.49 12.70
N LYS A 280 20.89 13.36 12.38
CA LYS A 280 21.99 13.41 13.37
C LYS A 280 22.31 14.82 13.84
N LYS A 281 22.25 15.82 12.95
CA LYS A 281 22.51 17.24 13.33
C LYS A 281 21.54 17.71 14.42
N GLN A 282 20.29 17.23 14.37
CA GLN A 282 19.29 17.51 15.41
C GLN A 282 19.66 16.90 16.77
N ARG A 283 20.30 15.72 16.80
CA ARG A 283 20.79 15.08 18.04
C ARG A 283 21.91 15.89 18.70
N MET A 284 22.85 16.45 17.94
CA MET A 284 23.95 17.24 18.53
C MET A 284 23.46 18.54 19.18
N LEU A 285 22.32 19.07 18.74
CA LEU A 285 21.72 20.28 19.31
C LEU A 285 20.89 19.99 20.57
N SER A 286 20.32 18.79 20.73
CA SER A 286 19.52 18.42 21.90
C SER A 286 20.32 17.97 23.14
N PHE A 287 21.65 17.84 23.01
CA PHE A 287 22.57 17.49 24.11
C PHE A 287 23.47 18.68 24.55
N LYS A 288 23.18 19.90 24.09
CA LYS A 288 23.75 21.15 24.61
C LYS A 288 22.71 21.89 25.43
#